data_AF-A0A239PC70-F1
#
_entry.id   AF-A0A239PC70-F1
#
_cell.length_a   1.000
_cell.length_b   1.000
_cell.length_c   1.000
_cell.angle_alpha   90.00
_cell.angle_beta   90.00
_cell.angle_gamma   90.00
#
_symmetry.space_group_name_H-M   'P 1'
#
loop_
_entity.id
_entity.type
_entity.pdbx_description
1 polymer ?
#
loop_
_entity_poly.entity_id
_entity_poly.type
_entity_poly.pdbx_seq_one_letter_code
_entity_poly.pdbx_strand_id
1 'polypeptide(L)'
;MTRSHRTFENPPALPHEVVTAAVERGLSDTAHELSAAVALVGTALNDDDRAFIERCCMEVGARAATGSQLLGLAGLCLGHTARRFGHLSERAVALAEALAARAELDPLDVDGRALDGLDDIRSYLRAAAKPRSSRSGDVRSGNDFA
;
A
#
# COMPACT_ATOMS: atom_id res chain seq x y z
N MET A 1 -2.75 -23.96 -24.17
CA MET A 1 -2.58 -23.23 -22.89
C MET A 1 -1.20 -22.60 -22.89
N THR A 2 -1.09 -21.37 -23.40
CA THR A 2 0.16 -20.60 -23.38
C THR A 2 0.41 -20.14 -21.94
N ARG A 3 1.50 -20.63 -21.32
CA ARG A 3 2.03 -20.07 -20.07
C ARG A 3 2.43 -18.63 -20.39
N SER A 4 1.64 -17.64 -19.95
CA SER A 4 2.11 -16.25 -19.96
C SER A 4 3.39 -16.19 -19.14
N HIS A 5 4.48 -15.73 -19.77
CA HIS A 5 5.73 -15.46 -19.06
C HIS A 5 5.45 -14.38 -18.02
N ARG A 6 5.45 -14.78 -16.74
CA ARG A 6 5.42 -13.84 -15.62
C ARG A 6 6.82 -13.24 -15.53
N THR A 7 6.98 -12.02 -16.04
CA THR A 7 8.23 -11.26 -15.90
C THR A 7 8.14 -10.46 -14.62
N PHE A 8 9.17 -10.56 -13.78
CA PHE A 8 9.34 -9.66 -12.64
C PHE A 8 9.99 -8.36 -13.12
N GLU A 9 9.40 -7.24 -12.74
CA GLU A 9 9.95 -5.90 -12.97
C GLU A 9 9.89 -5.15 -11.65
N ASN A 10 11.00 -4.53 -11.25
CA ASN A 10 11.03 -3.63 -10.10
C ASN A 10 10.83 -2.20 -10.62
N PRO A 11 9.67 -1.56 -10.36
CA PRO A 11 9.42 -0.24 -10.89
C PRO A 11 10.41 0.78 -10.31
N PRO A 12 10.97 1.67 -11.14
CA PRO A 12 11.96 2.62 -10.70
C PRO A 12 11.33 3.65 -9.74
N ALA A 13 12.15 4.21 -8.86
CA ALA A 13 11.81 5.46 -8.19
C ALA A 13 11.78 6.58 -9.24
N LEU A 14 10.70 7.36 -9.25
CA LEU A 14 10.52 8.48 -10.16
C LEU A 14 10.38 9.77 -9.34
N PRO A 15 10.79 10.92 -9.89
CA PRO A 15 10.52 12.21 -9.26
C PRO A 15 9.01 12.44 -9.06
N HIS A 16 8.64 13.14 -7.97
CA HIS A 16 7.23 13.36 -7.60
C HIS A 16 6.42 13.97 -8.74
N GLU A 17 6.98 14.93 -9.48
CA GLU A 17 6.33 15.57 -10.62
C GLU A 17 6.01 14.60 -11.77
N VAL A 18 6.89 13.60 -11.98
CA VAL A 18 6.69 12.56 -12.99
C VAL A 18 5.59 11.61 -12.56
N VAL A 19 5.56 11.24 -11.27
CA VAL A 19 4.52 10.39 -10.69
C VAL A 19 3.16 11.10 -10.76
N THR A 20 3.08 12.35 -10.33
CA THR A 20 1.84 13.15 -10.40
C THR A 20 1.35 13.23 -11.85
N ALA A 21 2.21 13.57 -12.80
CA ALA A 21 1.83 13.63 -14.21
C ALA A 21 1.37 12.26 -14.77
N ALA A 22 1.99 11.16 -14.35
CA ALA A 22 1.58 9.82 -14.74
C ALA A 22 0.20 9.47 -14.18
N VAL A 23 -0.04 9.71 -12.88
CA VAL A 23 -1.34 9.48 -12.23
C VAL A 23 -2.42 10.32 -12.88
N GLU A 24 -2.20 11.62 -13.07
CA GLU A 24 -3.15 12.53 -13.72
C GLU A 24 -3.54 12.04 -15.12
N ARG A 25 -2.56 11.63 -15.94
CA ARG A 25 -2.83 11.07 -17.27
C ARG A 25 -3.62 9.77 -17.20
N GLY A 26 -3.25 8.84 -16.31
CA GLY A 26 -3.96 7.57 -16.17
C GLY A 26 -5.39 7.71 -15.65
N LEU A 27 -5.66 8.74 -14.83
CA LEU A 27 -7.02 9.08 -14.38
C LEU A 27 -7.86 9.75 -15.48
N SER A 28 -7.21 10.39 -16.46
CA SER A 28 -7.89 11.08 -17.55
C SER A 28 -8.08 10.20 -18.80
N ASP A 29 -7.19 9.23 -19.01
CA ASP A 29 -7.15 8.39 -20.19
C ASP A 29 -6.68 6.96 -19.83
N THR A 30 -7.54 5.98 -20.10
CA THR A 30 -7.29 4.57 -19.80
C THR A 30 -6.12 4.00 -20.59
N ALA A 31 -5.74 4.60 -21.73
CA ALA A 31 -4.53 4.22 -22.46
C ALA A 31 -3.25 4.43 -21.63
N HIS A 32 -3.30 5.30 -20.61
CA HIS A 32 -2.19 5.61 -19.72
C HIS A 32 -2.29 4.94 -18.35
N GLU A 33 -3.31 4.12 -18.12
CA GLU A 33 -3.57 3.49 -16.82
C GLU A 33 -2.41 2.59 -16.36
N LEU A 34 -1.80 1.83 -17.28
CA LEU A 34 -0.64 1.00 -16.95
C LEU A 34 0.58 1.85 -16.53
N SER A 35 0.80 2.99 -17.17
CA SER A 35 1.90 3.90 -16.80
C SER A 35 1.68 4.50 -15.42
N ALA A 36 0.43 4.88 -15.10
CA ALA A 36 0.06 5.33 -13.76
C ALA A 36 0.24 4.22 -12.72
N ALA A 37 -0.14 2.98 -13.03
CA ALA A 37 0.05 1.82 -12.16
C ALA A 37 1.52 1.59 -11.82
N VAL A 38 2.40 1.58 -12.83
CA VAL A 38 3.86 1.43 -12.65
C VAL A 38 4.42 2.54 -11.78
N ALA A 39 4.04 3.80 -12.03
CA ALA A 39 4.49 4.94 -11.24
C ALA A 39 4.00 4.87 -9.78
N LEU A 40 2.73 4.52 -9.57
CA LEU A 40 2.14 4.41 -8.23
C LEU A 40 2.82 3.33 -7.40
N VAL A 41 3.03 2.15 -7.98
CA VAL A 41 3.74 1.04 -7.30
C VAL A 41 5.21 1.41 -7.05
N GLY A 42 5.90 1.98 -8.03
CA GLY A 42 7.29 2.43 -7.87
C GLY A 42 7.46 3.44 -6.74
N THR A 43 6.50 4.36 -6.62
CA THR A 43 6.47 5.34 -5.53
C THR A 43 6.22 4.66 -4.18
N ALA A 44 5.22 3.77 -4.09
CA ALA A 44 4.93 3.06 -2.85
C ALA A 44 6.12 2.20 -2.37
N LEU A 45 6.89 1.60 -3.28
CA LEU A 45 8.05 0.78 -2.97
C LEU A 45 9.28 1.58 -2.54
N ASN A 46 9.54 2.73 -3.18
CA ASN A 46 10.84 3.38 -3.10
C ASN A 46 10.82 4.80 -2.51
N ASP A 47 9.68 5.49 -2.50
CA ASP A 47 9.61 6.88 -2.05
C ASP A 47 9.61 6.97 -0.51
N ASP A 48 10.39 7.88 0.06
CA ASP A 48 10.45 8.08 1.51
C ASP A 48 9.44 9.11 2.03
N ASP A 49 8.76 9.86 1.14
CA ASP A 49 7.64 10.72 1.50
C ASP A 49 6.33 9.93 1.56
N ARG A 50 6.06 9.36 2.74
CA ARG A 50 4.78 8.72 3.06
C ARG A 50 3.58 9.60 2.69
N ALA A 51 3.63 10.90 2.98
CA ALA A 51 2.49 11.78 2.73
C ALA A 51 2.25 11.96 1.24
N PHE A 52 3.29 11.93 0.41
CA PHE A 52 3.16 11.90 -1.04
C PHE A 52 2.48 10.62 -1.53
N ILE A 53 2.93 9.46 -1.05
CA ILE A 53 2.31 8.17 -1.42
C ILE A 53 0.82 8.16 -1.07
N GLU A 54 0.46 8.60 0.14
CA GLU A 54 -0.94 8.70 0.57
C GLU A 54 -1.73 9.66 -0.33
N ARG A 55 -1.19 10.84 -0.66
CA ARG A 55 -1.85 11.79 -1.58
C ARG A 55 -2.14 11.17 -2.94
N CYS A 56 -1.18 10.48 -3.54
CA CYS A 56 -1.38 9.80 -4.83
C CYS A 56 -2.49 8.74 -4.75
N CYS A 57 -2.52 7.93 -3.68
CA CYS A 57 -3.58 6.94 -3.48
C CYS A 57 -4.95 7.62 -3.27
N MET A 58 -5.00 8.74 -2.56
CA MET A 58 -6.22 9.52 -2.36
C MET A 58 -6.78 10.09 -3.68
N GLU A 59 -5.92 10.62 -4.54
CA GLU A 59 -6.34 11.10 -5.87
C GLU A 59 -6.93 9.97 -6.71
N VAL A 60 -6.27 8.80 -6.72
CA VAL A 60 -6.77 7.61 -7.40
C VAL A 60 -8.13 7.19 -6.85
N GLY A 61 -8.25 7.05 -5.52
CA GLY A 61 -9.50 6.64 -4.88
C GLY A 61 -10.67 7.59 -5.12
N ALA A 62 -10.38 8.88 -5.32
CA ALA A 62 -11.40 9.91 -5.56
C ALA A 62 -11.85 9.99 -7.03
N ARG A 63 -10.98 9.64 -7.99
CA ARG A 63 -11.17 9.99 -9.41
C ARG A 63 -11.15 8.81 -10.36
N ALA A 64 -10.56 7.68 -9.99
CA ALA A 64 -10.50 6.52 -10.86
C ALA A 64 -11.91 5.96 -11.10
N ALA A 65 -12.21 5.62 -12.35
CA ALA A 65 -13.48 5.02 -12.72
C ALA A 65 -13.66 3.62 -12.10
N THR A 66 -14.91 3.21 -11.89
CA THR A 66 -15.26 1.82 -11.55
C THR A 66 -14.62 0.84 -12.54
N GLY A 67 -14.01 -0.22 -12.00
CA GLY A 67 -13.28 -1.22 -12.77
C GLY A 67 -11.85 -0.82 -13.15
N SER A 68 -11.39 0.37 -12.77
CA SER A 68 -9.99 0.76 -12.92
C SER A 68 -9.08 -0.10 -12.05
N GLN A 69 -8.01 -0.63 -12.65
CA GLN A 69 -6.99 -1.38 -11.92
C GLN A 69 -6.24 -0.52 -10.89
N LEU A 70 -6.28 0.81 -11.04
CA LEU A 70 -5.65 1.74 -10.11
C LEU A 70 -6.31 1.70 -8.73
N LEU A 71 -7.60 1.38 -8.65
CA LEU A 71 -8.33 1.29 -7.37
C LEU A 71 -7.77 0.17 -6.50
N GLY A 72 -7.62 -1.04 -7.05
CA GLY A 72 -7.01 -2.17 -6.33
C GLY A 72 -5.56 -1.89 -5.96
N LEU A 73 -4.80 -1.25 -6.86
CA LEU A 73 -3.41 -0.85 -6.59
C LEU A 73 -3.29 0.21 -5.51
N ALA A 74 -4.19 1.18 -5.43
CA ALA A 74 -4.16 2.18 -4.37
C ALA A 74 -4.31 1.51 -2.99
N GLY A 75 -5.24 0.57 -2.85
CA GLY A 75 -5.37 -0.22 -1.61
C GLY A 75 -4.09 -1.00 -1.27
N LEU A 76 -3.52 -1.70 -2.25
CA LEU A 76 -2.26 -2.43 -2.08
C LEU A 76 -1.08 -1.52 -1.70
N CYS A 77 -0.96 -0.36 -2.35
CA CYS A 77 0.09 0.62 -2.08
C CYS A 77 -0.03 1.19 -0.66
N LEU A 78 -1.25 1.41 -0.17
CA LEU A 78 -1.48 1.81 1.22
C LEU A 78 -1.09 0.71 2.22
N GLY A 79 -1.38 -0.56 1.91
CA GLY A 79 -0.87 -1.71 2.67
C GLY A 79 0.64 -1.74 2.75
N HIS A 80 1.30 -1.58 1.61
CA HIS A 80 2.76 -1.50 1.56
C HIS A 80 3.31 -0.29 2.34
N THR A 81 2.64 0.84 2.27
CA THR A 81 3.00 2.05 3.03
C THR A 81 2.88 1.81 4.54
N ALA A 82 1.79 1.19 5.00
CA ALA A 82 1.63 0.80 6.41
C ALA A 82 2.75 -0.15 6.85
N ARG A 83 3.14 -1.10 6.00
CA ARG A 83 4.25 -2.03 6.26
C ARG A 83 5.60 -1.31 6.37
N ARG A 84 5.89 -0.35 5.48
CA ARG A 84 7.17 0.38 5.46
C ARG A 84 7.29 1.36 6.63
N PHE A 85 6.26 2.16 6.87
CA PHE A 85 6.31 3.28 7.80
C PHE A 85 5.74 2.95 9.18
N GLY A 86 4.95 1.88 9.31
CA GLY A 86 4.31 1.50 10.58
C GLY A 86 3.13 2.41 10.98
N HIS A 87 2.73 3.35 10.12
CA HIS A 87 1.59 4.22 10.33
C HIS A 87 1.01 4.73 9.00
N LEU A 88 -0.26 5.14 9.04
CA LEU A 88 -0.98 5.83 7.96
C LEU A 88 -1.81 6.97 8.55
N SER A 89 -2.23 7.93 7.73
CA SER A 89 -3.28 8.86 8.15
C SER A 89 -4.63 8.15 8.26
N GLU A 90 -5.54 8.68 9.08
CA GLU A 90 -6.91 8.17 9.20
C GLU A 90 -7.65 8.15 7.85
N ARG A 91 -7.41 9.16 7.01
CA ARG A 91 -7.99 9.26 5.66
C ARG A 91 -7.51 8.12 4.77
N ALA A 92 -6.22 7.77 4.84
CA ALA A 92 -5.66 6.67 4.08
C ALA A 92 -6.24 5.32 4.56
N VAL A 93 -6.39 5.12 5.87
CA VAL A 93 -7.05 3.92 6.41
C VAL A 93 -8.49 3.81 5.93
N ALA A 94 -9.27 4.90 6.04
CA ALA A 94 -10.66 4.93 5.59
C ALA A 94 -10.80 4.65 4.08
N LEU A 95 -9.87 5.17 3.26
CA LEU A 95 -9.83 4.85 1.84
C LEU A 95 -9.58 3.36 1.60
N ALA A 96 -8.59 2.77 2.27
CA ALA A 96 -8.29 1.34 2.10
C ALA A 96 -9.47 0.45 2.51
N GLU A 97 -10.14 0.77 3.62
CA GLU A 97 -11.37 0.08 4.05
C GLU A 97 -12.49 0.20 3.01
N ALA A 98 -12.70 1.39 2.46
CA ALA A 98 -13.72 1.62 1.43
C ALA A 98 -13.41 0.84 0.14
N LEU A 99 -12.15 0.80 -0.30
CA LEU A 99 -11.74 0.05 -1.50
C LEU A 99 -11.88 -1.46 -1.28
N ALA A 100 -11.50 -1.97 -0.11
CA ALA A 100 -11.67 -3.38 0.24
C ALA A 100 -13.14 -3.78 0.29
N ALA A 101 -14.01 -2.95 0.90
CA ALA A 101 -15.45 -3.21 0.93
C ALA A 101 -16.06 -3.26 -0.48
N ARG A 102 -15.60 -2.38 -1.40
CA ARG A 102 -15.99 -2.44 -2.81
C ARG A 102 -15.50 -3.72 -3.49
N ALA A 103 -14.28 -4.15 -3.22
CA ALA A 103 -13.72 -5.38 -3.78
C ALA A 103 -14.43 -6.65 -3.27
N GLU A 104 -14.86 -6.69 -2.01
CA GLU A 104 -15.69 -7.77 -1.46
C GLU A 104 -17.07 -7.83 -2.14
N LEU A 105 -17.65 -6.67 -2.44
CA LEU A 105 -18.98 -6.58 -3.04
C LEU A 105 -18.96 -6.89 -4.54
N ASP A 106 -18.00 -6.34 -5.27
CA ASP A 106 -17.87 -6.50 -6.72
C ASP A 106 -16.40 -6.49 -7.17
N PRO A 107 -15.81 -7.67 -7.42
CA PRO A 107 -14.44 -7.80 -7.94
C PRO A 107 -14.22 -7.19 -9.33
N LEU A 108 -15.28 -6.85 -10.08
CA LEU A 108 -15.19 -6.12 -11.35
C LEU A 108 -15.15 -4.61 -11.14
N ASP A 109 -15.56 -4.09 -9.98
CA ASP A 109 -15.42 -2.68 -9.60
C ASP A 109 -14.03 -2.39 -9.01
N VAL A 110 -13.62 -3.19 -8.02
CA VAL A 110 -12.29 -3.11 -7.41
C VAL A 110 -11.74 -4.52 -7.27
N ASP A 111 -10.54 -4.78 -7.77
CA ASP A 111 -9.94 -6.12 -7.66
C ASP A 111 -9.42 -6.43 -6.25
N GLY A 112 -9.14 -7.73 -6.03
CA GLY A 112 -8.74 -8.27 -4.72
C GLY A 112 -7.45 -7.70 -4.12
N ARG A 113 -6.63 -6.94 -4.87
CA ARG A 113 -5.44 -6.29 -4.30
C ARG A 113 -5.79 -5.26 -3.23
N ALA A 114 -7.00 -4.70 -3.25
CA ALA A 114 -7.48 -3.84 -2.18
C ALA A 114 -7.64 -4.61 -0.85
N LEU A 115 -8.05 -5.89 -0.90
CA LEU A 115 -8.19 -6.74 0.27
C LEU A 115 -6.81 -7.10 0.85
N ASP A 116 -5.88 -7.50 -0.02
CA ASP A 116 -4.49 -7.77 0.38
C ASP A 116 -3.88 -6.54 1.08
N GLY A 117 -4.10 -5.35 0.53
CA GLY A 117 -3.67 -4.09 1.13
C GLY A 117 -4.27 -3.84 2.52
N LEU A 118 -5.57 -4.08 2.71
CA LEU A 118 -6.23 -3.92 4.00
C LEU A 118 -5.70 -4.92 5.05
N ASP A 119 -5.42 -6.16 4.64
CA ASP A 119 -4.84 -7.16 5.53
C ASP A 119 -3.41 -6.79 5.97
N ASP A 120 -2.61 -6.20 5.09
CA ASP A 120 -1.33 -5.61 5.45
C ASP A 120 -1.51 -4.47 6.47
N ILE A 121 -2.42 -3.52 6.23
CA ILE A 121 -2.71 -2.41 7.16
C ILE A 121 -3.08 -2.95 8.55
N ARG A 122 -4.01 -3.91 8.61
CA ARG A 122 -4.44 -4.53 9.88
C ARG A 122 -3.28 -5.22 10.59
N SER A 123 -2.41 -5.89 9.85
CA SER A 123 -1.26 -6.62 10.41
C SER A 123 -0.21 -5.67 10.97
N TYR A 124 0.20 -4.66 10.20
CA TYR A 124 1.33 -3.79 10.56
C TYR A 124 0.95 -2.65 11.51
N LEU A 125 -0.27 -2.10 11.42
CA LEU A 125 -0.71 -1.06 12.35
C LEU A 125 -1.08 -1.64 13.73
N ARG A 126 -1.63 -2.85 13.80
CA ARG A 126 -1.84 -3.54 15.10
C ARG A 126 -0.52 -3.94 15.76
N ALA A 127 0.48 -4.33 14.98
CA ALA A 127 1.80 -4.66 15.50
C ALA A 127 2.51 -3.43 16.10
N ALA A 128 2.36 -2.25 15.48
CA ALA A 128 2.89 -0.99 15.99
C ALA A 128 2.23 -0.54 17.32
N ALA A 129 0.95 -0.87 17.52
CA ALA A 129 0.22 -0.52 18.74
C ALA A 129 0.55 -1.41 19.95
N LYS A 130 1.20 -2.56 19.78
CA LYS A 130 1.69 -3.36 20.91
C LYS A 130 2.97 -2.72 21.45
N PRO A 131 3.02 -2.31 22.74
CA PRO A 131 4.29 -1.96 23.35
C PRO A 131 5.19 -3.19 23.25
N ARG A 132 6.39 -3.01 22.67
CA ARG A 132 7.43 -4.04 22.70
C ARG A 132 7.73 -4.30 24.17
N SER A 133 7.18 -5.37 24.75
CA SER A 133 7.54 -5.74 26.10
C SER A 133 9.05 -5.94 26.12
N SER A 134 9.72 -5.10 26.90
CA SER A 134 11.12 -5.28 27.23
C SER A 134 11.27 -6.70 27.75
N ARG A 135 12.01 -7.55 27.03
CA ARG A 135 12.54 -8.79 27.59
C ARG A 135 13.39 -8.37 28.78
N SER A 136 12.79 -8.41 29.96
CA SER A 136 13.48 -8.31 31.23
C SER A 136 14.38 -9.53 31.32
N GLY A 137 15.68 -9.32 31.08
CA GLY A 137 16.70 -10.30 31.41
C GLY A 137 16.83 -10.33 32.92
N ASP A 138 15.98 -11.11 33.56
CA ASP A 138 16.09 -11.46 34.97
C ASP A 138 17.29 -12.42 35.12
N VAL A 139 18.49 -11.86 35.24
CA VAL A 139 19.67 -12.62 35.69
C VAL A 139 19.60 -12.69 37.21
N ARG A 140 18.92 -13.73 37.69
CA ARG A 140 19.15 -14.22 39.05
C ARG A 140 20.55 -14.81 39.11
N SER A 141 21.52 -14.03 39.58
CA SER A 141 22.75 -14.57 40.13
C SER A 141 22.56 -14.73 41.63
N GLY A 142 21.99 -15.86 42.00
CA GLY A 142 22.23 -16.45 43.31
C GLY A 142 23.26 -17.55 43.11
N ASN A 143 24.41 -17.43 43.77
CA ASN A 143 25.09 -18.61 44.29
C ASN A 143 25.93 -18.21 45.50
N ASP A 144 25.53 -18.76 46.64
CA ASP A 144 26.28 -18.88 47.88
C ASP A 144 27.64 -19.55 47.64
N PHE A 145 28.65 -19.24 48.46
CA PHE A 145 29.24 -20.18 49.43
C PHE A 145 30.51 -19.58 50.08
N ALA A 146 30.55 -19.70 51.42
CA ALA A 146 31.67 -19.65 52.37
C ALA A 146 32.32 -18.30 52.69
#